data_AF-A0A0T0PUP1-F1
#
_entry.id   AF-A0A0T0PUP1-F1
#
_cell.length_a   1.000
_cell.length_b   1.000
_cell.length_c   1.000
_cell.angle_alpha   90.00
_cell.angle_beta   90.00
_cell.angle_gamma   90.00
#
_symmetry.space_group_name_H-M   'P 1'
#
loop_
_entity.id
_entity.type
_entity.pdbx_description
1 polymer ?
#
loop_
_entity_poly.entity_id
_entity_poly.type
_entity_poly.pdbx_seq_one_letter_code
_entity_poly.pdbx_strand_id
1 'polypeptide(L)'
;MEAWEEKRRAIWVMRVLGAILALLLLTTGIAIHSMRGSGAHAVVGLGSAIFVAALMVGAFLGFLFSVPRVLARGATEAAVGAVPAGTQAQRLLETNTNLERISDWLTTLIVGAGLTQVARAGEALASFSAFVGTASAPLGPVAARLPGLAPMILVTGVILGFLAMYLYTRIEITRLFRHAELDCYLDRDAQRAVANAIQRAPSAAPLPTPSLGSISVEDALDLMFSMLYDGDAGYARVIDLAGRLSSSSAVARPEYWFYLAAAFGQQHGVATAEGDQELRQSARDNALDAARRAVRIDPSYRDRLRALATPGGNDDDLATLAEDPDMRRVLEG
;
A
#
# COMPACT_ATOMS: atom_id res chain seq x y z
N MET A 1 1.47 -15.11 -14.98
CA MET A 1 0.80 -15.31 -13.67
C MET A 1 0.37 -13.98 -13.05
N GLU A 2 1.13 -12.90 -13.23
CA GLU A 2 0.81 -11.55 -12.73
C GLU A 2 -0.57 -11.02 -13.15
N ALA A 3 -0.95 -11.11 -14.45
CA ALA A 3 -2.28 -10.70 -14.92
C ALA A 3 -3.44 -11.50 -14.27
N TRP A 4 -3.17 -12.71 -13.78
CA TRP A 4 -4.15 -13.54 -13.08
C TRP A 4 -4.30 -13.10 -11.61
N GLU A 5 -3.19 -12.71 -10.97
CA GLU A 5 -3.21 -12.17 -9.60
C GLU A 5 -3.82 -10.78 -9.52
N GLU A 6 -3.53 -9.91 -10.48
CA GLU A 6 -4.09 -8.57 -10.57
C GLU A 6 -5.62 -8.64 -10.75
N LYS A 7 -6.08 -9.53 -11.64
CA LYS A 7 -7.51 -9.82 -11.81
C LYS A 7 -8.13 -10.40 -10.53
N ARG A 8 -7.41 -11.29 -9.82
CA ARG A 8 -7.86 -11.86 -8.54
C ARG A 8 -7.96 -10.79 -7.44
N ARG A 9 -7.02 -9.86 -7.39
CA ARG A 9 -7.00 -8.72 -6.45
C ARG A 9 -8.11 -7.73 -6.77
N ALA A 10 -8.32 -7.36 -8.04
CA ALA A 10 -9.43 -6.50 -8.44
C ALA A 10 -10.79 -7.11 -8.09
N ILE A 11 -10.96 -8.42 -8.35
CA ILE A 11 -12.15 -9.18 -7.94
C ILE A 11 -12.28 -9.19 -6.42
N TRP A 12 -11.19 -9.36 -5.67
CA TRP A 12 -11.21 -9.33 -4.21
C TRP A 12 -11.63 -7.96 -3.67
N VAL A 13 -11.05 -6.86 -4.17
CA VAL A 13 -11.43 -5.49 -3.80
C VAL A 13 -12.90 -5.22 -4.13
N MET A 14 -13.38 -5.60 -5.33
CA MET A 14 -14.80 -5.46 -5.69
C MET A 14 -15.71 -6.28 -4.76
N ARG A 15 -15.29 -7.48 -4.34
CA ARG A 15 -16.04 -8.30 -3.38
C ARG A 15 -16.05 -7.70 -1.98
N VAL A 16 -14.94 -7.13 -1.53
CA VAL A 16 -14.84 -6.44 -0.24
C VAL A 16 -15.71 -5.19 -0.23
N LEU A 17 -15.62 -4.34 -1.26
CA LEU A 17 -16.46 -3.16 -1.40
C LEU A 17 -17.94 -3.54 -1.51
N GLY A 18 -18.26 -4.58 -2.27
CA GLY A 18 -19.61 -5.14 -2.36
C GLY A 18 -20.12 -5.67 -1.02
N ALA A 19 -19.27 -6.35 -0.24
CA ALA A 19 -19.62 -6.85 1.09
C ALA A 19 -19.83 -5.70 2.09
N ILE A 20 -19.00 -4.65 2.05
CA ILE A 20 -19.16 -3.45 2.87
C ILE A 20 -20.47 -2.74 2.53
N LEU A 21 -20.77 -2.56 1.24
CA LEU A 21 -22.02 -1.95 0.79
C LEU A 21 -23.23 -2.80 1.20
N ALA A 22 -23.16 -4.13 1.05
CA ALA A 22 -24.22 -5.03 1.48
C ALA A 22 -24.43 -4.99 2.99
N LEU A 23 -23.34 -4.93 3.79
CA LEU A 23 -23.41 -4.79 5.24
C LEU A 23 -24.01 -3.45 5.66
N LEU A 24 -23.67 -2.35 4.98
CA LEU A 24 -24.26 -1.03 5.21
C LEU A 24 -25.76 -1.01 4.90
N LEU A 25 -26.17 -1.58 3.76
CA LEU A 25 -27.58 -1.69 3.38
C LEU A 25 -28.36 -2.59 4.34
N LEU A 26 -27.75 -3.72 4.76
CA LEU A 26 -28.35 -4.63 5.73
C LEU A 26 -28.52 -3.98 7.09
N THR A 27 -27.49 -3.34 7.63
CA THR A 27 -27.55 -2.66 8.93
C THR A 27 -28.52 -1.48 8.91
N THR A 28 -28.58 -0.73 7.81
CA THR A 28 -29.59 0.33 7.61
C THR A 28 -31.00 -0.26 7.54
N GLY A 29 -31.20 -1.35 6.80
CA GLY A 29 -32.48 -2.04 6.71
C GLY A 29 -32.96 -2.60 8.05
N ILE A 30 -32.05 -3.20 8.82
CA ILE A 30 -32.32 -3.67 10.19
C ILE A 30 -32.68 -2.49 11.09
N ALA A 31 -31.93 -1.39 11.04
CA ALA A 31 -32.22 -0.21 11.84
C ALA A 31 -33.61 0.38 11.55
N ILE A 32 -33.97 0.54 10.26
CA ILE A 32 -35.29 1.00 9.83
C ILE A 32 -36.38 0.03 10.29
N HIS A 33 -36.16 -1.28 10.16
CA HIS A 33 -37.11 -2.29 10.62
C HIS A 33 -37.29 -2.24 12.14
N SER A 34 -36.20 -2.15 12.90
CA SER A 34 -36.21 -2.04 14.36
C SER A 34 -36.93 -0.79 14.85
N MET A 35 -36.85 0.33 14.12
CA MET A 35 -37.59 1.57 14.43
C MET A 35 -39.11 1.43 14.29
N ARG A 36 -39.62 0.38 13.63
CA ARG A 36 -41.06 0.07 13.56
C ARG A 36 -41.58 -0.65 14.80
N GLY A 37 -40.68 -1.17 15.63
CA GLY A 37 -41.01 -1.83 16.90
C GLY A 37 -41.26 -0.84 18.04
N SER A 38 -41.40 -1.35 19.27
CA SER A 38 -41.58 -0.53 20.47
C SER A 38 -40.50 -0.82 21.52
N GLY A 39 -40.30 0.12 22.45
CA GLY A 39 -39.37 -0.04 23.57
C GLY A 39 -37.91 -0.14 23.15
N ALA A 40 -37.16 -1.05 23.79
CA ALA A 40 -35.70 -1.14 23.65
C ALA A 40 -35.22 -1.43 22.22
N HIS A 41 -35.95 -2.24 21.45
CA HIS A 41 -35.58 -2.60 20.08
C HIS A 41 -35.55 -1.38 19.15
N ALA A 42 -36.52 -0.48 19.30
CA ALA A 42 -36.61 0.70 18.47
C ALA A 42 -35.63 1.81 18.89
N VAL A 43 -35.22 1.84 20.18
CA VAL A 43 -34.08 2.65 20.66
C VAL A 43 -32.76 2.19 20.04
N VAL A 44 -32.51 0.87 19.98
CA VAL A 44 -31.32 0.31 19.32
C VAL A 44 -31.34 0.61 17.82
N GLY A 45 -32.51 0.53 17.17
CA GLY A 45 -32.68 0.89 15.77
C GLY A 45 -32.30 2.33 15.49
N LEU A 46 -32.85 3.27 16.27
CA LEU A 46 -32.55 4.70 16.13
C LEU A 46 -31.08 5.02 16.41
N GLY A 47 -30.50 4.45 17.47
CA GLY A 47 -29.07 4.61 17.77
C GLY A 47 -28.15 4.07 16.67
N SER A 48 -28.49 2.91 16.11
CA SER A 48 -27.74 2.31 14.99
C SER A 48 -27.85 3.16 13.72
N ALA A 49 -29.03 3.73 13.44
CA ALA A 49 -29.22 4.62 12.29
C ALA A 49 -28.35 5.89 12.41
N ILE A 50 -28.31 6.50 13.61
CA ILE A 50 -27.43 7.65 13.90
C ILE A 50 -25.96 7.26 13.66
N PHE A 51 -25.54 6.11 14.18
CA PHE A 51 -24.17 5.63 14.04
C PHE A 51 -23.77 5.40 12.58
N VAL A 52 -24.59 4.69 11.80
CA VAL A 52 -24.31 4.38 10.39
C VAL A 52 -24.28 5.65 9.54
N ALA A 53 -25.23 6.58 9.74
CA ALA A 53 -25.23 7.86 9.04
C ALA A 53 -23.97 8.66 9.34
N ALA A 54 -23.59 8.76 10.61
CA ALA A 54 -22.36 9.41 11.05
C ALA A 54 -21.11 8.75 10.47
N LEU A 55 -21.07 7.42 10.44
CA LEU A 55 -19.97 6.63 9.87
C LEU A 55 -19.81 6.89 8.37
N MET A 56 -20.91 6.99 7.61
CA MET A 56 -20.85 7.33 6.18
C MET A 56 -20.32 8.74 5.94
N VAL A 57 -20.78 9.72 6.73
CA VAL A 57 -20.26 11.11 6.65
C VAL A 57 -18.77 11.13 7.00
N GLY A 58 -18.38 10.45 8.07
CA GLY A 58 -16.98 10.28 8.45
C GLY A 58 -16.15 9.66 7.35
N ALA A 59 -16.60 8.55 6.77
CA ALA A 59 -15.90 7.85 5.69
C ALA A 59 -15.72 8.73 4.46
N PHE A 60 -16.74 9.50 4.07
CA PHE A 60 -16.61 10.47 2.98
C PHE A 60 -15.53 11.51 3.25
N LEU A 61 -15.49 12.07 4.47
CA LEU A 61 -14.43 12.99 4.87
C LEU A 61 -13.05 12.30 4.89
N GLY A 62 -12.96 11.09 5.44
CA GLY A 62 -11.71 10.31 5.50
C GLY A 62 -11.14 10.03 4.10
N PHE A 63 -12.01 9.71 3.15
CA PHE A 63 -11.64 9.59 1.74
C PHE A 63 -11.08 10.89 1.18
N LEU A 64 -11.75 12.02 1.40
CA LEU A 64 -11.32 13.32 0.89
C LEU A 64 -9.91 13.70 1.41
N PHE A 65 -9.67 13.50 2.71
CA PHE A 65 -8.40 13.84 3.36
C PHE A 65 -7.26 12.84 3.08
N SER A 66 -7.55 11.65 2.57
CA SER A 66 -6.54 10.61 2.31
C SER A 66 -5.93 10.65 0.91
N VAL A 67 -6.51 11.42 -0.01
CA VAL A 67 -5.96 11.57 -1.37
C VAL A 67 -4.52 12.11 -1.30
N PRO A 68 -3.51 11.36 -1.78
CA PRO A 68 -2.11 11.75 -1.65
C PRO A 68 -1.77 13.03 -2.42
N ARG A 69 -1.14 14.00 -1.74
CA ARG A 69 -0.74 15.32 -2.30
C ARG A 69 0.61 15.31 -3.04
N VAL A 70 1.29 14.16 -3.10
CA VAL A 70 2.65 14.04 -3.67
C VAL A 70 2.65 14.23 -5.20
N LEU A 71 1.47 14.20 -5.81
CA LEU A 71 1.23 14.49 -7.23
C LEU A 71 1.44 15.98 -7.60
N ALA A 72 1.44 16.89 -6.63
CA ALA A 72 1.47 18.34 -6.88
C ALA A 72 2.86 18.96 -7.10
N ARG A 73 3.97 18.26 -6.79
CA ARG A 73 5.32 18.87 -6.82
C ARG A 73 6.12 18.68 -8.11
N GLY A 74 5.58 17.97 -9.11
CA GLY A 74 6.29 17.68 -10.36
C GLY A 74 6.10 18.70 -11.50
N ALA A 75 5.18 19.66 -11.38
CA ALA A 75 4.68 20.42 -12.54
C ALA A 75 5.05 21.92 -12.57
N THR A 76 5.90 22.43 -11.67
CA THR A 76 6.19 23.88 -11.64
C THR A 76 7.67 24.28 -11.70
N GLU A 77 8.60 23.38 -11.99
CA GLU A 77 10.03 23.76 -12.15
C GLU A 77 10.75 23.20 -13.39
N ALA A 78 10.07 22.48 -14.29
CA ALA A 78 10.70 22.00 -15.53
C ALA A 78 10.26 22.80 -16.78
N ALA A 79 11.05 23.84 -17.04
CA ALA A 79 11.47 24.31 -18.37
C ALA A 79 10.43 24.91 -19.34
N VAL A 80 10.44 26.25 -19.37
CA VAL A 80 10.57 27.00 -20.63
C VAL A 80 11.78 26.44 -21.39
N GLY A 81 11.55 25.73 -22.48
CA GLY A 81 12.61 25.24 -23.38
C GLY A 81 12.32 23.87 -23.98
N ALA A 82 11.90 23.89 -25.25
CA ALA A 82 11.77 22.78 -26.21
C ALA A 82 12.09 21.35 -25.75
N VAL A 83 11.08 20.46 -25.77
CA VAL A 83 11.27 18.99 -25.70
C VAL A 83 10.36 18.27 -26.73
N PRO A 84 10.86 17.25 -27.47
CA PRO A 84 10.13 16.52 -28.51
C PRO A 84 9.22 15.40 -27.96
N ALA A 85 8.36 14.89 -28.86
CA ALA A 85 7.36 13.80 -28.85
C ALA A 85 7.39 12.65 -27.80
N GLY A 86 7.66 12.90 -26.52
CA GLY A 86 7.60 11.92 -25.41
C GLY A 86 6.52 12.22 -24.35
N THR A 87 5.71 13.26 -24.55
CA THR A 87 4.84 13.86 -23.52
C THR A 87 3.47 13.21 -23.35
N GLN A 88 3.19 12.06 -23.97
CA GLN A 88 1.84 11.47 -23.92
C GLN A 88 1.66 10.50 -22.74
N ALA A 89 2.68 9.72 -22.38
CA ALA A 89 2.63 8.81 -21.22
C ALA A 89 2.75 9.54 -19.87
N GLN A 90 3.45 10.68 -19.81
CA GLN A 90 3.51 11.53 -18.61
C GLN A 90 2.16 12.22 -18.33
N ARG A 91 1.30 12.36 -19.35
CA ARG A 91 -0.10 12.81 -19.26
C ARG A 91 -1.10 11.72 -18.87
N LEU A 92 -0.74 10.43 -18.94
CA LEU A 92 -1.63 9.33 -18.54
C LEU A 92 -1.49 8.99 -17.04
N LEU A 93 -0.34 9.29 -16.45
CA LEU A 93 -0.10 9.32 -14.99
C LEU A 93 -0.36 10.70 -14.35
N GLU A 94 -0.71 11.72 -15.15
CA GLU A 94 -1.51 12.85 -14.67
C GLU A 94 -2.89 12.30 -14.29
N THR A 95 -2.94 11.71 -13.11
CA THR A 95 -4.17 11.55 -12.34
C THR A 95 -4.98 12.83 -12.44
N ASN A 96 -6.30 12.68 -12.59
CA ASN A 96 -7.21 13.75 -12.95
C ASN A 96 -7.02 14.98 -12.05
N THR A 97 -6.20 15.97 -12.47
CA THR A 97 -5.84 17.15 -11.67
C THR A 97 -7.05 18.01 -11.31
N ASN A 98 -8.20 17.73 -11.93
CA ASN A 98 -9.48 18.30 -11.58
C ASN A 98 -9.97 17.79 -10.22
N LEU A 99 -9.92 16.47 -9.97
CA LEU A 99 -10.31 15.91 -8.67
C LEU A 99 -9.34 16.29 -7.55
N GLU A 100 -8.05 16.37 -7.87
CA GLU A 100 -7.04 16.86 -6.93
C GLU A 100 -7.30 18.33 -6.55
N ARG A 101 -7.49 19.22 -7.54
CA ARG A 101 -7.81 20.63 -7.30
C ARG A 101 -9.14 20.81 -6.57
N ILE A 102 -10.17 20.06 -6.95
CA ILE A 102 -11.46 20.09 -6.25
C ILE A 102 -11.28 19.60 -4.82
N SER A 103 -10.50 18.54 -4.57
CA SER A 103 -10.26 18.02 -3.22
C SER A 103 -9.47 18.99 -2.35
N ASP A 104 -8.44 19.62 -2.90
CA ASP A 104 -7.62 20.61 -2.17
C ASP A 104 -8.45 21.87 -1.83
N TRP A 105 -9.24 22.36 -2.79
CA TRP A 105 -10.16 23.47 -2.57
C TRP A 105 -11.26 23.12 -1.56
N LEU A 106 -11.88 21.94 -1.71
CA LEU A 106 -12.94 21.47 -0.81
C LEU A 106 -12.41 21.23 0.60
N THR A 107 -11.24 20.61 0.74
CA THR A 107 -10.61 20.38 2.05
C THR A 107 -10.26 21.70 2.73
N THR A 108 -9.69 22.65 1.99
CA THR A 108 -9.37 23.98 2.52
C THR A 108 -10.63 24.75 2.94
N LEU A 109 -11.69 24.68 2.14
CA LEU A 109 -12.99 25.28 2.47
C LEU A 109 -13.61 24.62 3.70
N ILE A 110 -13.58 23.29 3.80
CA ILE A 110 -14.09 22.54 4.95
C ILE A 110 -13.30 22.89 6.22
N VAL A 111 -11.96 22.94 6.15
CA VAL A 111 -11.12 23.30 7.30
C VAL A 111 -11.35 24.75 7.71
N GLY A 112 -11.44 25.67 6.75
CA GLY A 112 -11.72 27.09 7.02
C GLY A 112 -13.11 27.33 7.61
N ALA A 113 -14.15 26.71 7.05
CA ALA A 113 -15.50 26.74 7.60
C ALA A 113 -15.56 26.07 8.97
N GLY A 114 -14.87 24.93 9.15
CA GLY A 114 -14.78 24.22 10.42
C GLY A 114 -14.14 25.07 11.52
N LEU A 115 -13.03 25.74 11.23
CA LEU A 115 -12.31 26.58 12.20
C LEU A 115 -13.16 27.77 12.68
N THR A 116 -13.92 28.39 11.77
CA THR A 116 -14.79 29.53 12.10
C THR A 116 -16.09 29.10 12.81
N GLN A 117 -16.58 27.89 12.54
CA GLN A 117 -17.82 27.37 13.10
C GLN A 117 -17.62 26.46 14.32
N VAL A 118 -16.37 26.14 14.69
CA VAL A 118 -16.06 25.23 15.82
C VAL A 118 -16.69 25.70 17.13
N ALA A 119 -16.78 27.02 17.34
CA ALA A 119 -17.40 27.62 18.51
C ALA A 119 -18.91 27.30 18.60
N ARG A 120 -19.57 27.06 17.46
CA ARG A 120 -21.00 26.71 17.38
C ARG A 120 -21.25 25.20 17.45
N ALA A 121 -20.19 24.38 17.50
CA ALA A 121 -20.34 22.93 17.55
C ALA A 121 -21.10 22.46 18.80
N GLY A 122 -20.87 23.10 19.96
CA GLY A 122 -21.61 22.80 21.19
C GLY A 122 -23.11 23.04 21.06
N GLU A 123 -23.51 24.17 20.47
CA GLU A 123 -24.92 24.48 20.19
C GLU A 123 -25.53 23.48 19.20
N ALA A 124 -24.79 23.11 18.15
CA ALA A 124 -25.24 22.11 17.19
C ALA A 124 -25.48 20.75 17.86
N LEU A 125 -24.56 20.28 18.71
CA LEU A 125 -24.72 19.03 19.46
C LEU A 125 -25.88 19.09 20.45
N ALA A 126 -26.08 20.23 21.13
CA ALA A 126 -27.22 20.44 22.02
C ALA A 126 -28.56 20.42 21.25
N SER A 127 -28.62 21.08 20.10
CA SER A 127 -29.79 21.06 19.22
C SER A 127 -30.08 19.68 18.66
N PHE A 128 -29.04 18.90 18.31
CA PHE A 128 -29.17 17.52 17.86
C PHE A 128 -29.68 16.61 18.99
N SER A 129 -29.16 16.77 20.20
CA SER A 129 -29.66 16.08 21.39
C SER A 129 -31.15 16.39 21.61
N ALA A 130 -31.56 17.66 21.51
CA ALA A 130 -32.97 18.04 21.63
C ALA A 130 -33.84 17.42 20.52
N PHE A 131 -33.37 17.44 19.27
CA PHE A 131 -34.03 16.79 18.13
C PHE A 131 -34.22 15.28 18.40
N VAL A 132 -33.17 14.58 18.83
CA VAL A 132 -33.27 13.16 19.21
C VAL A 132 -34.23 12.97 20.39
N GLY A 133 -34.28 13.90 21.34
CA GLY A 133 -35.29 13.93 22.41
C GLY A 133 -36.72 13.92 21.85
N THR A 134 -37.02 14.81 20.92
CA THR A 134 -38.35 14.86 20.28
C THR A 134 -38.65 13.61 19.46
N ALA A 135 -37.68 13.12 18.69
CA ALA A 135 -37.83 11.92 17.86
C ALA A 135 -37.96 10.63 18.69
N SER A 136 -37.35 10.61 19.87
CA SER A 136 -37.32 9.44 20.75
C SER A 136 -38.46 9.40 21.79
N ALA A 137 -39.17 10.51 22.00
CA ALA A 137 -40.26 10.61 22.97
C ALA A 137 -41.40 9.57 22.77
N PRO A 138 -41.85 9.25 21.54
CA PRO A 138 -42.90 8.26 21.32
C PRO A 138 -42.47 6.82 21.67
N LEU A 139 -41.17 6.55 21.85
CA LEU A 139 -40.63 5.21 22.10
C LEU A 139 -40.70 4.78 23.57
N GLY A 140 -41.15 5.66 24.45
CA GLY A 140 -41.38 5.37 25.87
C GLY A 140 -40.15 5.56 26.77
N PRO A 141 -40.26 5.19 28.06
CA PRO A 141 -39.28 5.55 29.09
C PRO A 141 -37.86 5.04 28.84
N VAL A 142 -37.73 3.91 28.14
CA VAL A 142 -36.44 3.31 27.78
C VAL A 142 -35.61 4.25 26.90
N ALA A 143 -36.27 5.11 26.12
CA ALA A 143 -35.62 6.04 25.20
C ALA A 143 -35.11 7.32 25.87
N ALA A 144 -35.47 7.58 27.14
CA ALA A 144 -35.17 8.84 27.84
C ALA A 144 -33.66 9.16 27.96
N ARG A 145 -32.79 8.14 27.88
CA ARG A 145 -31.33 8.32 27.92
C ARG A 145 -30.71 8.59 26.54
N LEU A 146 -31.42 8.27 25.46
CA LEU A 146 -30.89 8.37 24.10
C LEU A 146 -30.46 9.79 23.71
N PRO A 147 -31.16 10.87 24.08
CA PRO A 147 -30.74 12.24 23.75
C PRO A 147 -29.34 12.58 24.27
N GLY A 148 -29.02 12.18 25.50
CA GLY A 148 -27.69 12.42 26.09
C GLY A 148 -26.58 11.57 25.45
N LEU A 149 -26.91 10.38 24.95
CA LEU A 149 -25.96 9.47 24.31
C LEU A 149 -25.77 9.75 22.81
N ALA A 150 -26.79 10.28 22.14
CA ALA A 150 -26.80 10.46 20.70
C ALA A 150 -25.65 11.33 20.16
N PRO A 151 -25.27 12.46 20.79
CA PRO A 151 -24.06 13.20 20.40
C PRO A 151 -22.79 12.34 20.44
N MET A 152 -22.63 11.48 21.45
CA MET A 152 -21.47 10.61 21.58
C MET A 152 -21.44 9.53 20.48
N ILE A 153 -22.61 8.94 20.19
CA ILE A 153 -22.77 7.97 19.09
C ILE A 153 -22.44 8.62 17.75
N LEU A 154 -22.94 9.84 17.52
CA LEU A 154 -22.66 10.62 16.30
C LEU A 154 -21.17 10.90 16.14
N VAL A 155 -20.53 11.46 17.18
CA VAL A 155 -19.08 11.78 17.14
C VAL A 155 -18.25 10.52 16.92
N THR A 156 -18.58 9.44 17.62
CA THR A 156 -17.88 8.15 17.48
C THR A 156 -18.03 7.60 16.06
N GLY A 157 -19.23 7.65 15.48
CA GLY A 157 -19.48 7.23 14.10
C GLY A 157 -18.64 8.02 13.11
N VAL A 158 -18.64 9.36 13.21
CA VAL A 158 -17.84 10.22 12.34
C VAL A 158 -16.34 9.90 12.44
N ILE A 159 -15.80 9.76 13.66
CA ILE A 159 -14.38 9.46 13.87
C ILE A 159 -14.00 8.10 13.30
N LEU A 160 -14.78 7.05 13.58
CA LEU A 160 -14.50 5.69 13.11
C LEU A 160 -14.61 5.60 11.58
N GLY A 161 -15.64 6.22 11.00
CA GLY A 161 -15.79 6.29 9.55
C GLY A 161 -14.61 7.02 8.90
N PHE A 162 -14.24 8.18 9.45
CA PHE A 162 -13.10 8.96 8.98
C PHE A 162 -11.82 8.15 9.01
N LEU A 163 -11.48 7.56 10.16
CA LEU A 163 -10.23 6.82 10.32
C LEU A 163 -10.18 5.58 9.43
N ALA A 164 -11.26 4.82 9.37
CA ALA A 164 -11.34 3.60 8.56
C ALA A 164 -11.11 3.91 7.08
N MET A 165 -11.84 4.89 6.53
CA MET A 165 -11.69 5.23 5.11
C MET A 165 -10.37 5.95 4.83
N TYR A 166 -9.91 6.82 5.73
CA TYR A 166 -8.64 7.52 5.59
C TYR A 166 -7.47 6.53 5.50
N LEU A 167 -7.38 5.58 6.43
CA LEU A 167 -6.31 4.59 6.46
C LEU A 167 -6.41 3.64 5.28
N TYR A 168 -7.62 3.13 4.98
CA TYR A 168 -7.84 2.22 3.87
C TYR A 168 -7.41 2.85 2.53
N THR A 169 -7.93 4.05 2.23
CA THR A 169 -7.60 4.77 0.99
C THR A 169 -6.11 5.10 0.94
N ARG A 170 -5.51 5.55 2.05
CA ARG A 170 -4.08 5.88 2.07
C ARG A 170 -3.18 4.66 1.81
N ILE A 171 -3.52 3.49 2.35
CA ILE A 171 -2.76 2.25 2.13
C ILE A 171 -2.94 1.75 0.69
N GLU A 172 -4.18 1.62 0.22
CA GLU A 172 -4.47 1.06 -1.10
C GLU A 172 -3.96 1.95 -2.23
N ILE A 173 -4.22 3.26 -2.18
CA ILE A 173 -3.78 4.19 -3.22
C ILE A 173 -2.25 4.24 -3.29
N THR A 174 -1.55 4.25 -2.15
CA THR A 174 -0.07 4.25 -2.13
C THR A 174 0.50 2.98 -2.76
N ARG A 175 -0.13 1.81 -2.52
CA ARG A 175 0.29 0.55 -3.12
C ARG A 175 0.03 0.51 -4.63
N LEU A 176 -1.16 0.93 -5.06
CA LEU A 176 -1.55 0.97 -6.48
C LEU A 176 -0.63 1.89 -7.30
N PHE A 177 -0.28 3.07 -6.78
CA PHE A 177 0.66 3.96 -7.46
C PHE A 177 2.06 3.37 -7.58
N ARG A 178 2.56 2.70 -6.54
CA ARG A 178 3.88 2.06 -6.58
C ARG A 178 3.97 1.00 -7.69
N HIS A 179 2.93 0.21 -7.89
CA HIS A 179 2.87 -0.77 -8.97
C HIS A 179 2.77 -0.10 -10.35
N ALA A 180 1.89 0.91 -10.49
CA ALA A 180 1.69 1.62 -11.75
C ALA A 180 2.95 2.40 -12.20
N GLU A 181 3.69 2.99 -11.25
CA GLU A 181 4.98 3.61 -11.53
C GLU A 181 5.99 2.56 -12.00
N LEU A 182 6.10 1.43 -11.29
CA LEU A 182 6.99 0.33 -11.65
C LEU A 182 6.76 -0.17 -13.09
N ASP A 183 5.51 -0.44 -13.45
CA ASP A 183 5.17 -0.94 -14.78
C ASP A 183 5.52 0.07 -15.89
N CYS A 184 5.27 1.36 -15.64
CA CYS A 184 5.64 2.42 -16.58
C CYS A 184 7.15 2.62 -16.70
N TYR A 185 7.92 2.49 -15.62
CA TYR A 185 9.39 2.58 -15.67
C TYR A 185 9.98 1.42 -16.47
N LEU A 186 9.51 0.20 -16.21
CA LEU A 186 9.98 -1.00 -16.92
C LEU A 186 9.66 -0.95 -18.42
N ASP A 187 8.46 -0.50 -18.80
CA ASP A 187 8.07 -0.36 -20.22
C ASP A 187 8.87 0.73 -20.95
N ARG A 188 9.14 1.87 -20.29
CA ARG A 188 9.94 2.96 -20.88
C ARG A 188 11.39 2.57 -21.11
N ASP A 189 12.01 1.85 -20.18
CA ASP A 189 13.39 1.40 -20.35
C ASP A 189 13.49 0.33 -21.44
N ALA A 190 12.50 -0.57 -21.55
CA ALA A 190 12.39 -1.49 -22.67
C ALA A 190 12.25 -0.75 -24.02
N GLN A 191 11.37 0.26 -24.09
CA GLN A 191 11.18 1.07 -25.31
C GLN A 191 12.43 1.88 -25.68
N ARG A 192 13.15 2.44 -24.71
CA ARG A 192 14.42 3.14 -24.92
C ARG A 192 15.53 2.19 -25.38
N ALA A 193 15.61 0.99 -24.80
CA ALA A 193 16.56 -0.03 -25.23
C ALA A 193 16.32 -0.45 -26.68
N VAL A 194 15.05 -0.65 -27.07
CA VAL A 194 14.65 -0.95 -28.45
C VAL A 194 14.99 0.21 -29.39
N ALA A 195 14.69 1.46 -29.02
CA ALA A 195 15.03 2.63 -29.83
C ALA A 195 16.54 2.80 -30.03
N ASN A 196 17.33 2.57 -28.99
CA ASN A 196 18.80 2.59 -29.05
C ASN A 196 19.37 1.44 -29.88
N ALA A 197 18.74 0.25 -29.83
CA ALA A 197 19.14 -0.89 -30.65
C ALA A 197 18.85 -0.66 -32.14
N ILE A 198 17.70 -0.06 -32.47
CA ILE A 198 17.33 0.31 -33.85
C ILE A 198 18.29 1.37 -34.41
N GLN A 199 18.70 2.34 -33.60
CA GLN A 199 19.68 3.36 -34.01
C GLN A 199 21.11 2.82 -34.17
N ARG A 200 21.45 1.68 -33.53
CA ARG A 200 22.80 1.10 -33.52
C ARG A 200 23.03 -0.04 -34.51
N ALA A 201 22.03 -0.44 -35.30
CA ALA A 201 22.25 -1.41 -36.36
C ALA A 201 22.92 -0.73 -37.57
N PRO A 202 24.22 -1.02 -37.82
CA PRO A 202 24.54 -2.18 -38.64
C PRO A 202 25.60 -3.14 -38.05
N SER A 203 25.38 -4.43 -38.35
CA SER A 203 26.23 -5.62 -38.15
C SER A 203 26.62 -5.99 -36.71
N ALA A 204 25.91 -7.00 -36.19
CA ALA A 204 26.38 -8.06 -35.29
C ALA A 204 27.39 -7.64 -34.19
N ALA A 205 26.88 -7.02 -33.13
CA ALA A 205 27.53 -7.01 -31.83
C ALA A 205 26.49 -7.39 -30.75
N PRO A 206 26.90 -8.02 -29.63
CA PRO A 206 25.98 -8.51 -28.60
C PRO A 206 25.12 -7.38 -28.03
N LEU A 207 23.84 -7.68 -27.78
CA LEU A 207 22.85 -6.76 -27.22
C LEU A 207 23.39 -6.07 -25.94
N PRO A 208 23.30 -4.73 -25.83
CA PRO A 208 23.61 -4.05 -24.58
C PRO A 208 22.50 -4.32 -23.56
N THR A 209 22.89 -4.76 -22.37
CA THR A 209 22.01 -4.83 -21.20
C THR A 209 21.53 -3.43 -20.81
N PRO A 210 20.21 -3.22 -20.55
CA PRO A 210 19.67 -1.91 -20.22
C PRO A 210 20.18 -1.45 -18.85
N SER A 211 20.80 -0.27 -18.80
CA SER A 211 21.14 0.42 -17.54
C SER A 211 19.91 1.18 -17.04
N LEU A 212 19.42 0.84 -15.84
CA LEU A 212 18.35 1.54 -15.10
C LEU A 212 18.76 2.99 -14.80
N GLY A 213 18.46 3.91 -15.72
CA GLY A 213 18.93 5.30 -15.70
C GLY A 213 18.04 6.31 -14.96
N SER A 214 17.05 5.88 -14.17
CA SER A 214 16.15 6.85 -13.49
C SER A 214 15.58 6.45 -12.13
N ILE A 215 15.95 5.30 -11.57
CA ILE A 215 15.55 4.93 -10.20
C ILE A 215 16.69 5.30 -9.26
N SER A 216 16.40 6.01 -8.17
CA SER A 216 17.39 6.23 -7.10
C SER A 216 17.82 4.87 -6.55
N VAL A 217 19.09 4.73 -6.16
CA VAL A 217 19.54 3.50 -5.49
C VAL A 217 18.66 3.20 -4.27
N GLU A 218 18.22 4.22 -3.55
CA GLU A 218 17.35 4.06 -2.38
C GLU A 218 15.98 3.47 -2.76
N ASP A 219 15.33 4.02 -3.80
CA ASP A 219 14.02 3.54 -4.27
C ASP A 219 14.11 2.10 -4.79
N ALA A 220 15.23 1.75 -5.43
CA ALA A 220 15.49 0.40 -5.93
C ALA A 220 15.63 -0.61 -4.77
N LEU A 221 16.30 -0.22 -3.68
CA LEU A 221 16.46 -1.05 -2.49
C LEU A 221 15.14 -1.21 -1.73
N ASP A 222 14.38 -0.13 -1.56
CA ASP A 222 13.04 -0.17 -0.97
C ASP A 222 12.09 -1.07 -1.77
N LEU A 223 12.25 -1.08 -3.09
CA LEU A 223 11.49 -1.96 -3.96
C LEU A 223 11.91 -3.44 -3.79
N MET A 224 13.20 -3.74 -3.73
CA MET A 224 13.70 -5.10 -3.44
C MET A 224 13.13 -5.62 -2.12
N PHE A 225 13.17 -4.80 -1.06
CA PHE A 225 12.56 -5.14 0.22
C PHE A 225 11.06 -5.41 0.08
N SER A 226 10.32 -4.49 -0.55
CA SER A 226 8.87 -4.62 -0.68
C SER A 226 8.46 -5.86 -1.49
N MET A 227 9.20 -6.23 -2.53
CA MET A 227 8.88 -7.39 -3.37
C MET A 227 9.14 -8.70 -2.65
N LEU A 228 10.16 -8.76 -1.79
CA LEU A 228 10.53 -9.95 -1.04
C LEU A 228 9.39 -10.46 -0.14
N TYR A 229 8.56 -9.54 0.38
CA TYR A 229 7.43 -9.85 1.28
C TYR A 229 6.04 -9.64 0.64
N ASP A 230 5.93 -9.45 -0.68
CA ASP A 230 4.64 -9.38 -1.38
C ASP A 230 4.28 -10.69 -2.09
N GLY A 231 3.63 -11.59 -1.35
CA GLY A 231 2.99 -12.80 -1.87
C GLY A 231 3.93 -13.96 -2.21
N ASP A 232 3.36 -15.02 -2.79
CA ASP A 232 4.08 -16.22 -3.19
C ASP A 232 5.02 -15.91 -4.37
N ALA A 233 6.29 -16.33 -4.28
CA ALA A 233 7.35 -16.10 -5.27
C ALA A 233 7.90 -14.65 -5.40
N GLY A 234 7.77 -13.84 -4.34
CA GLY A 234 8.41 -12.51 -4.26
C GLY A 234 9.92 -12.52 -4.55
N TYR A 235 10.63 -13.56 -4.07
CA TYR A 235 12.06 -13.74 -4.31
C TYR A 235 12.47 -13.75 -5.80
N ALA A 236 11.65 -14.32 -6.69
CA ALA A 236 11.99 -14.41 -8.11
C ALA A 236 12.07 -13.02 -8.76
N ARG A 237 11.15 -12.11 -8.37
CA ARG A 237 11.16 -10.71 -8.84
C ARG A 237 12.35 -9.94 -8.26
N VAL A 238 12.73 -10.20 -7.01
CA VAL A 238 13.93 -9.61 -6.40
C VAL A 238 15.19 -10.03 -7.15
N ILE A 239 15.32 -11.32 -7.49
CA ILE A 239 16.47 -11.83 -8.25
C ILE A 239 16.55 -11.19 -9.64
N ASP A 240 15.42 -11.09 -10.36
CA ASP A 240 15.37 -10.44 -11.67
C ASP A 240 15.74 -8.95 -11.60
N LEU A 241 15.15 -8.20 -10.65
CA LEU A 241 15.47 -6.79 -10.45
C LEU A 241 16.95 -6.59 -10.08
N ALA A 242 17.48 -7.42 -9.18
CA ALA A 242 18.89 -7.39 -8.81
C ALA A 242 19.79 -7.64 -10.05
N GLY A 243 19.46 -8.61 -10.89
CA GLY A 243 20.15 -8.85 -12.15
C GLY A 243 20.23 -7.59 -13.04
N ARG A 244 19.14 -6.82 -13.12
CA ARG A 244 19.10 -5.54 -13.86
C ARG A 244 19.92 -4.43 -13.18
N LEU A 245 19.92 -4.40 -11.84
CA LEU A 245 20.69 -3.44 -11.03
C LEU A 245 22.18 -3.77 -10.92
N SER A 246 22.63 -4.93 -11.40
CA SER A 246 24.02 -5.41 -11.25
C SER A 246 25.09 -4.51 -11.86
N SER A 247 24.71 -3.60 -12.76
CA SER A 247 25.61 -2.60 -13.36
C SER A 247 25.50 -1.20 -12.74
N SER A 248 24.67 -1.04 -11.70
CA SER A 248 24.39 0.23 -11.03
C SER A 248 25.19 0.40 -9.73
N SER A 249 25.12 1.59 -9.14
CA SER A 249 25.69 1.88 -7.81
C SER A 249 25.00 1.12 -6.66
N ALA A 250 23.85 0.45 -6.89
CA ALA A 250 23.20 -0.39 -5.88
C ALA A 250 24.09 -1.53 -5.40
N VAL A 251 24.99 -2.04 -6.24
CA VAL A 251 25.91 -3.14 -5.90
C VAL A 251 26.92 -2.75 -4.81
N ALA A 252 27.14 -1.44 -4.59
CA ALA A 252 27.98 -0.93 -3.51
C ALA A 252 27.26 -0.87 -2.16
N ARG A 253 25.94 -1.09 -2.11
CA ARG A 253 25.12 -1.02 -0.89
C ARG A 253 25.02 -2.41 -0.24
N PRO A 254 25.18 -2.53 1.09
CA PRO A 254 25.02 -3.81 1.78
C PRO A 254 23.57 -4.32 1.72
N GLU A 255 22.57 -3.43 1.68
CA GLU A 255 21.15 -3.76 1.55
C GLU A 255 20.85 -4.58 0.30
N TYR A 256 21.46 -4.21 -0.83
CA TYR A 256 21.29 -4.90 -2.10
C TYR A 256 21.62 -6.39 -1.97
N TRP A 257 22.78 -6.67 -1.36
CA TRP A 257 23.26 -8.04 -1.16
C TRP A 257 22.49 -8.77 -0.06
N PHE A 258 22.04 -8.06 0.97
CA PHE A 258 21.21 -8.62 2.04
C PHE A 258 19.87 -9.12 1.50
N TYR A 259 19.16 -8.30 0.72
CA TYR A 259 17.88 -8.70 0.11
C TYR A 259 18.06 -9.82 -0.92
N LEU A 260 19.18 -9.82 -1.66
CA LEU A 260 19.49 -10.88 -2.60
C LEU A 260 19.80 -12.21 -1.87
N ALA A 261 20.47 -12.16 -0.73
CA ALA A 261 20.71 -13.35 0.11
C ALA A 261 19.38 -13.96 0.60
N ALA A 262 18.47 -13.13 1.09
CA ALA A 262 17.15 -13.55 1.54
C ALA A 262 16.32 -14.16 0.38
N ALA A 263 16.32 -13.51 -0.80
CA ALA A 263 15.63 -14.04 -1.98
C ALA A 263 16.15 -15.42 -2.41
N PHE A 264 17.47 -15.62 -2.45
CA PHE A 264 18.04 -16.94 -2.74
C PHE A 264 17.80 -17.95 -1.61
N GLY A 265 17.67 -17.50 -0.36
CA GLY A 265 17.23 -18.32 0.77
C GLY A 265 15.82 -18.88 0.59
N GLN A 266 14.86 -18.02 0.23
CA GLN A 266 13.49 -18.44 -0.11
C GLN A 266 13.50 -19.42 -1.30
N GLN A 267 14.28 -19.14 -2.35
CA GLN A 267 14.42 -20.02 -3.50
C GLN A 267 14.99 -21.40 -3.11
N HIS A 268 15.97 -21.44 -2.19
CA HIS A 268 16.53 -22.68 -1.66
C HIS A 268 15.46 -23.48 -0.89
N GLY A 269 14.61 -22.81 -0.11
CA GLY A 269 13.49 -23.44 0.58
C GLY A 269 12.49 -24.08 -0.37
N VAL A 270 12.08 -23.34 -1.42
CA VAL A 270 11.17 -23.86 -2.46
C VAL A 270 11.79 -25.06 -3.19
N ALA A 271 13.03 -24.95 -3.65
CA ALA A 271 13.72 -26.05 -4.33
C ALA A 271 13.89 -27.29 -3.44
N THR A 272 14.05 -27.11 -2.13
CA THR A 272 14.10 -28.21 -1.16
C THR A 272 12.75 -28.91 -1.04
N ALA A 273 11.65 -28.15 -1.01
CA ALA A 273 10.30 -28.71 -0.94
C ALA A 273 9.90 -29.45 -2.23
N GLU A 274 10.35 -28.95 -3.39
CA GLU A 274 10.07 -29.53 -4.70
C GLU A 274 11.00 -30.70 -5.07
N GLY A 275 12.11 -30.89 -4.33
CA GLY A 275 13.10 -31.92 -4.61
C GLY A 275 14.03 -31.61 -5.79
N ASP A 276 14.09 -30.36 -6.25
CA ASP A 276 14.98 -29.91 -7.33
C ASP A 276 16.40 -29.71 -6.78
N GLN A 277 17.26 -30.71 -6.99
CA GLN A 277 18.62 -30.69 -6.48
C GLN A 277 19.51 -29.64 -7.12
N GLU A 278 19.34 -29.38 -8.42
CA GLU A 278 20.17 -28.43 -9.17
C GLU A 278 19.83 -27.00 -8.76
N LEU A 279 18.54 -26.68 -8.72
CA LEU A 279 18.07 -25.36 -8.28
C LEU A 279 18.43 -25.09 -6.81
N ARG A 280 18.29 -26.11 -5.96
CA ARG A 280 18.68 -26.00 -4.53
C ARG A 280 20.16 -25.69 -4.39
N GLN A 281 21.04 -26.39 -5.12
CA GLN A 281 22.47 -26.12 -5.06
C GLN A 281 22.83 -24.72 -5.57
N SER A 282 22.25 -24.31 -6.71
CA SER A 282 22.43 -22.97 -7.26
C SER A 282 21.96 -21.86 -6.30
N ALA A 283 20.77 -22.02 -5.71
CA ALA A 283 20.21 -21.07 -4.76
C ALA A 283 21.08 -20.95 -3.49
N ARG A 284 21.56 -22.08 -2.95
CA ARG A 284 22.51 -22.10 -1.83
C ARG A 284 23.76 -21.27 -2.13
N ASP A 285 24.41 -21.53 -3.26
CA ASP A 285 25.69 -20.90 -3.58
C ASP A 285 25.54 -19.39 -3.81
N ASN A 286 24.43 -18.97 -4.43
CA ASN A 286 24.11 -17.56 -4.61
C ASN A 286 23.75 -16.85 -3.30
N ALA A 287 23.00 -17.51 -2.39
CA ALA A 287 22.72 -16.96 -1.06
C ALA A 287 24.00 -16.74 -0.26
N LEU A 288 24.95 -17.69 -0.31
CA LEU A 288 26.25 -17.59 0.35
C LEU A 288 27.11 -16.46 -0.21
N ASP A 289 27.19 -16.32 -1.55
CA ASP A 289 27.92 -15.22 -2.18
C ASP A 289 27.32 -13.86 -1.77
N ALA A 290 26.00 -13.72 -1.85
CA ALA A 290 25.31 -12.50 -1.46
C ALA A 290 25.54 -12.15 0.03
N ALA A 291 25.40 -13.13 0.94
CA ALA A 291 25.67 -12.94 2.37
C ALA A 291 27.11 -12.47 2.63
N ARG A 292 28.10 -13.09 1.97
CA ARG A 292 29.52 -12.67 2.08
C ARG A 292 29.73 -11.25 1.60
N ARG A 293 29.10 -10.86 0.49
CA ARG A 293 29.24 -9.51 -0.08
C ARG A 293 28.61 -8.45 0.83
N ALA A 294 27.44 -8.74 1.40
CA ALA A 294 26.80 -7.85 2.38
C ALA A 294 27.73 -7.59 3.58
N VAL A 295 28.23 -8.66 4.21
CA VAL A 295 29.14 -8.58 5.38
C VAL A 295 30.47 -7.91 5.04
N ARG A 296 30.98 -8.11 3.82
CA ARG A 296 32.23 -7.47 3.38
C ARG A 296 32.08 -5.96 3.22
N ILE A 297 30.90 -5.49 2.80
CA ILE A 297 30.61 -4.05 2.69
C ILE A 297 30.35 -3.46 4.08
N ASP A 298 29.52 -4.13 4.88
CA ASP A 298 29.21 -3.72 6.25
C ASP A 298 29.13 -4.95 7.19
N PRO A 299 30.11 -5.13 8.08
CA PRO A 299 30.13 -6.26 9.03
C PRO A 299 28.93 -6.31 9.98
N SER A 300 28.22 -5.20 10.22
CA SER A 300 27.02 -5.19 11.08
C SER A 300 25.88 -6.05 10.55
N TYR A 301 25.89 -6.38 9.25
CA TYR A 301 24.88 -7.23 8.63
C TYR A 301 24.95 -8.70 9.07
N ARG A 302 26.00 -9.12 9.78
CA ARG A 302 26.06 -10.48 10.37
C ARG A 302 24.90 -10.75 11.30
N ASP A 303 24.57 -9.79 12.16
CA ASP A 303 23.47 -9.95 13.12
C ASP A 303 22.12 -10.01 12.42
N ARG A 304 21.95 -9.21 11.36
CA ARG A 304 20.74 -9.23 10.52
C ARG A 304 20.58 -10.55 9.77
N LEU A 305 21.66 -11.06 9.17
CA LEU A 305 21.65 -12.35 8.48
C LEU A 305 21.42 -13.52 9.45
N ARG A 306 21.94 -13.43 10.68
CA ARG A 306 21.69 -14.43 11.73
C ARG A 306 20.22 -14.47 12.13
N ALA A 307 19.56 -13.31 12.17
CA ALA A 307 18.12 -13.24 12.41
C ALA A 307 17.33 -13.99 11.33
N LEU A 308 17.64 -13.76 10.04
CA LEU A 308 17.01 -14.47 8.91
C LEU A 308 17.28 -15.99 8.91
N ALA A 309 18.44 -16.41 9.43
CA ALA A 309 18.81 -17.81 9.51
C ALA A 309 18.21 -18.52 10.74
N THR A 310 17.51 -17.82 11.63
CA THR A 310 16.94 -18.41 12.84
C THR A 310 15.59 -19.06 12.53
N PRO A 311 15.44 -20.40 12.62
CA PRO A 311 14.18 -21.07 12.32
C PRO A 311 13.07 -20.62 13.27
N GLY A 312 11.89 -20.28 12.73
CA GLY A 312 10.75 -19.78 13.52
C GLY A 312 10.93 -18.37 14.06
N GLY A 313 11.92 -17.61 13.55
CA GLY A 313 12.03 -16.18 13.78
C GLY A 313 10.90 -15.38 13.13
N ASN A 314 10.91 -14.05 13.34
CA ASN A 314 9.95 -13.14 12.68
C ASN A 314 10.13 -13.10 11.16
N ASP A 315 11.31 -13.50 10.69
CA ASP A 315 11.68 -13.66 9.29
C ASP A 315 12.68 -14.84 9.23
N ASP A 316 12.38 -15.84 8.41
CA ASP A 316 13.09 -17.12 8.34
C ASP A 316 13.60 -17.44 6.92
N ASP A 317 13.77 -16.39 6.09
CA ASP A 317 14.18 -16.51 4.69
C ASP A 317 15.47 -17.33 4.48
N LEU A 318 16.38 -17.37 5.45
CA LEU A 318 17.64 -18.15 5.39
C LEU A 318 17.63 -19.40 6.29
N ALA A 319 16.51 -19.75 6.94
CA ALA A 319 16.46 -20.83 7.92
C ALA A 319 16.84 -22.20 7.35
N THR A 320 16.56 -22.44 6.06
CA THR A 320 16.95 -23.69 5.38
C THR A 320 18.46 -23.82 5.16
N LEU A 321 19.21 -22.73 5.35
CA LEU A 321 20.67 -22.66 5.29
C LEU A 321 21.32 -22.48 6.68
N ALA A 322 20.56 -22.51 7.76
CA ALA A 322 21.07 -22.26 9.12
C ALA A 322 22.16 -23.26 9.56
N GLU A 323 22.01 -24.52 9.16
CA GLU A 323 22.93 -25.61 9.46
C GLU A 323 24.08 -25.72 8.45
N ASP A 324 24.09 -24.89 7.41
CA ASP A 324 25.09 -24.95 6.37
C ASP A 324 26.47 -24.51 6.92
N PRO A 325 27.54 -25.33 6.76
CA PRO A 325 28.85 -25.01 7.31
C PRO A 325 29.48 -23.74 6.73
N ASP A 326 29.19 -23.42 5.47
CA ASP A 326 29.68 -22.19 4.85
C ASP A 326 28.87 -20.98 5.32
N MET A 327 27.56 -21.13 5.52
CA MET A 327 26.72 -20.05 6.05
C MET A 327 27.11 -19.70 7.48
N ARG A 328 27.30 -20.71 8.36
CA ARG A 328 27.79 -20.48 9.73
C ARG A 328 29.09 -19.70 9.76
N ARG A 329 30.05 -20.04 8.89
CA ARG A 329 31.31 -19.29 8.77
C ARG A 329 31.12 -17.82 8.38
N VAL A 330 30.06 -17.48 7.63
CA VAL A 330 29.75 -16.07 7.30
C VAL A 330 29.14 -15.34 8.50
N LEU A 331 28.30 -16.04 9.27
CA LEU A 331 27.57 -15.50 10.43
C LEU A 331 28.45 -15.38 11.70
N GLU A 332 29.46 -16.23 11.85
CA GLU A 332 30.33 -16.35 13.03
C GLU A 332 31.73 -15.75 12.85
N GLY A 333 32.16 -15.49 11.60
CA GLY A 333 33.40 -14.78 11.33
C GLY A 333 33.42 -13.40 11.98
#